data_AF-M7UNL2-F1
#
_entry.id   AF-M7UNL2-F1
#
_cell.length_a   1.000
_cell.length_b   1.000
_cell.length_c   1.000
_cell.angle_alpha   90.00
_cell.angle_beta   90.00
_cell.angle_gamma   90.00
#
_symmetry.space_group_name_H-M   'P 1'
#
loop_
_entity.id
_entity.type
_entity.pdbx_description
1 polymer ?
#
loop_
_entity_poly.entity_id
_entity_poly.type
_entity_poly.pdbx_seq_one_letter_code
_entity_poly.pdbx_strand_id
1 'polypeptide(L)' 'MIDWVENGIKPTALNATIGGGSEEGDIVSLCQWPTRPLFHSNTSSGFDCVNDARSNETWTYSFPAFKVPVY' A
#
# COMPACT_ATOMS: atom_id res chain seq x y z
N MET A 1 6.50 13.02 3.59
CA MET A 1 7.24 13.49 2.39
C MET A 1 8.23 14.57 2.77
N ILE A 2 7.78 15.70 3.34
CA ILE A 2 8.65 16.79 3.80
C ILE A 2 9.77 16.29 4.73
N ASP A 3 9.43 15.56 5.80
CA ASP A 3 10.44 14.99 6.71
C ASP A 3 11.39 13.98 6.07
N TRP A 4 10.96 13.30 5.01
CA TRP A 4 11.84 12.40 4.28
C TRP A 4 12.86 13.19 3.46
N VAL A 5 12.41 14.24 2.77
CA VAL A 5 13.26 15.06 1.89
C VAL A 5 14.18 15.98 2.69
N GLU A 6 13.67 16.62 3.75
CA GLU A 6 14.39 17.66 4.50
C GLU A 6 15.19 17.09 5.67
N ASN A 7 14.68 16.04 6.32
CA ASN A 7 15.27 15.48 7.54
C ASN A 7 15.81 14.04 7.35
N GLY A 8 15.67 13.45 6.16
CA GLY A 8 16.11 12.07 5.88
C GLY A 8 15.30 10.99 6.58
N ILE A 9 14.16 11.33 7.19
CA ILE A 9 13.33 10.38 7.95
C ILE A 9 12.39 9.66 6.99
N LYS A 10 12.79 8.45 6.57
CA LYS A 10 11.94 7.60 5.71
C LYS A 10 10.73 7.11 6.52
N PRO A 11 9.49 7.32 6.04
CA PRO A 11 8.32 6.75 6.69
C PRO A 11 8.36 5.22 6.64
N THR A 12 8.09 4.58 7.77
CA THR A 12 7.84 3.13 7.83
C THR A 12 6.40 2.79 7.44
N ALA A 13 5.48 3.73 7.69
CA ALA A 13 4.06 3.63 7.35
C ALA A 13 3.48 5.04 7.11
N LEU A 14 2.32 5.10 6.44
CA LEU A 14 1.59 6.35 6.23
C LEU A 14 0.21 6.22 6.89
N ASN A 15 -0.16 7.21 7.70
CA ASN A 15 -1.51 7.28 8.27
C ASN A 15 -2.51 7.73 7.19
N ALA A 16 -3.62 7.03 7.08
CA ALA A 16 -4.75 7.30 6.20
C ALA A 16 -6.06 7.28 6.98
N THR A 17 -7.09 7.95 6.48
CA THR A 17 -8.43 7.99 7.09
C THR A 17 -9.41 7.19 6.24
N ILE A 18 -10.23 6.36 6.88
CA ILE A 18 -11.30 5.63 6.19
C ILE A 18 -12.40 6.62 5.79
N GLY A 19 -12.68 6.71 4.50
CA GLY A 19 -13.63 7.68 3.94
C GLY A 19 -15.08 7.20 3.85
N GLY A 20 -15.41 6.01 4.38
CA GLY A 20 -16.78 5.50 4.38
C GLY A 20 -16.93 4.10 4.97
N GLY A 21 -18.16 3.74 5.33
CA GLY A 21 -18.50 2.46 5.96
C GLY A 21 -18.67 2.57 7.47
N SER A 22 -18.70 1.44 8.18
CA SER A 22 -18.90 1.41 9.63
C SER A 22 -17.74 1.97 10.44
N GLU A 23 -16.56 2.09 9.83
CA GLU A 23 -15.32 2.58 10.44
C GLU A 23 -14.89 3.92 9.81
N GLU A 24 -15.84 4.67 9.21
CA GLU A 24 -15.57 5.99 8.65
C GLU A 24 -14.98 6.95 9.71
N GLY A 25 -13.91 7.66 9.34
CA GLY A 25 -13.18 8.55 10.23
C GLY A 25 -12.03 7.89 11.00
N ASP A 26 -11.95 6.56 11.02
CA ASP A 26 -10.85 5.87 11.68
C ASP A 26 -9.52 6.07 10.94
N ILE A 27 -8.44 6.17 11.71
CA ILE A 27 -7.08 6.29 11.19
C ILE A 27 -6.47 4.90 11.06
N VAL A 28 -6.02 4.55 9.87
CA VAL A 28 -5.34 3.29 9.55
C VAL A 28 -3.96 3.55 8.99
N SER A 29 -3.09 2.54 9.06
CA SER A 29 -1.79 2.57 8.41
C SER A 29 -1.87 2.01 6.99
N LEU A 30 -1.07 2.52 6.05
CA LEU A 30 -0.95 1.97 4.70
C LEU A 30 0.26 1.05 4.57
N CYS A 31 0.07 -0.09 3.91
CA CYS A 31 1.17 -0.96 3.49
C CYS A 31 2.00 -0.33 2.38
N GLN A 32 3.33 -0.44 2.48
CA GLN A 32 4.22 0.00 1.41
C GLN A 32 4.18 -0.99 0.25
N TRP A 33 4.02 -0.49 -0.98
CA TRP A 33 4.20 -1.31 -2.17
C TRP A 33 5.60 -1.98 -2.15
N PRO A 34 5.72 -3.27 -2.49
CA PRO A 34 4.74 -4.16 -3.11
C PRO A 34 4.00 -5.09 -2.14
N THR A 35 3.90 -4.72 -0.86
CA THR A 35 3.12 -5.49 0.10
C THR A 35 1.66 -5.08 0.08
N ARG A 36 0.77 -6.01 0.39
CA ARG A 36 -0.67 -5.76 0.52
C ARG A 36 -1.13 -6.03 1.96
N PRO A 37 -2.21 -5.38 2.41
CA PRO A 37 -2.83 -5.74 3.69
C PRO A 37 -3.45 -7.15 3.60
N LEU A 38 -3.22 -7.95 4.64
CA LEU A 38 -3.91 -9.21 4.89
C LEU A 38 -4.63 -9.08 6.22
N PHE A 39 -5.95 -8.88 6.17
CA PHE A 39 -6.78 -8.75 7.36
C PHE A 39 -6.94 -10.11 8.03
N HIS A 40 -6.65 -10.15 9.33
CA HIS A 40 -6.79 -11.35 10.16
C HIS A 40 -7.93 -11.22 11.18
N SER A 41 -8.64 -10.10 11.18
CA SER A 41 -9.80 -9.83 12.04
C SER A 41 -10.87 -9.06 11.27
N ASN A 42 -12.07 -8.95 11.85
CA ASN A 42 -13.18 -8.20 11.25
C ASN A 42 -13.05 -6.67 11.40
N THR A 43 -11.90 -6.16 11.83
CA THR A 43 -11.64 -4.72 11.96
C THR A 43 -10.61 -4.27 10.92
N SER A 44 -10.75 -3.04 10.43
CA SER A 44 -9.83 -2.44 9.45
C SER A 44 -8.43 -2.14 9.99
N SER A 45 -8.21 -2.21 11.31
CA SER A 45 -6.90 -2.00 11.94
C SER A 45 -6.11 -3.30 12.17
N GLY A 46 -6.73 -4.47 12.05
CA GLY A 46 -6.09 -5.76 12.30
C GLY A 46 -5.66 -6.44 11.00
N PHE A 47 -4.50 -6.01 10.47
CA PHE A 47 -3.89 -6.62 9.28
C PHE A 47 -2.36 -6.66 9.36
N ASP A 48 -1.79 -7.60 8.60
CA ASP A 48 -0.35 -7.67 8.34
C ASP A 48 -0.05 -7.21 6.91
N CYS A 49 1.07 -6.51 6.71
CA CYS A 49 1.57 -6.20 5.36
C CYS A 49 2.38 -7.39 4.84
N VAL A 50 1.81 -8.14 3.89
CA VAL A 50 2.41 -9.37 3.38
C VAL A 50 2.92 -9.20 1.95
N ASN A 51 4.00 -9.93 1.63
CA ASN A 51 4.47 -10.06 0.27
C ASN A 51 3.72 -11.20 -0.42
N ASP A 52 2.91 -10.86 -1.43
CA ASP A 52 2.13 -11.80 -2.21
C ASP A 52 2.47 -11.65 -3.69
N ALA A 53 3.33 -12.54 -4.18
CA ALA A 53 3.80 -12.52 -5.56
C ALA A 53 2.66 -12.66 -6.58
N ARG A 54 1.65 -13.50 -6.30
CA ARG A 54 0.49 -13.69 -7.18
C ARG A 54 -0.31 -12.40 -7.32
N SER A 55 -0.50 -11.68 -6.20
CA SER A 55 -1.13 -10.37 -6.22
C SER A 55 -0.30 -9.41 -7.04
N ASN A 56 1.01 -9.29 -6.82
CA ASN A 56 1.85 -8.34 -7.55
C ASN A 56 1.84 -8.58 -9.07
N GLU A 57 1.90 -9.84 -9.49
CA GLU A 57 1.83 -10.24 -10.89
C GLU A 57 0.54 -9.77 -11.59
N THR A 58 -0.58 -9.61 -10.87
CA THR A 58 -1.81 -9.13 -11.50
C THR A 58 -1.82 -7.62 -11.75
N TRP A 59 -0.91 -6.86 -11.12
CA TRP A 59 -0.79 -5.41 -11.31
C TRP A 59 0.40 -5.03 -12.22
N THR A 60 1.31 -5.97 -12.46
CA THR A 60 2.50 -5.74 -13.30
C THR A 60 2.39 -6.50 -14.63
N TYR A 61 2.21 -5.77 -15.72
CA TYR A 61 2.11 -6.36 -17.07
C TYR A 61 3.39 -6.15 -17.87
N SER A 62 3.75 -7.16 -18.67
CA SER A 62 4.79 -7.04 -19.69
C SER A 62 4.14 -6.71 -21.03
N PHE A 63 4.59 -5.62 -21.66
CA PHE A 63 4.15 -5.22 -23.00
C PHE A 63 5.27 -5.45 -24.03
N PRO A 64 5.48 -6.69 -24.50
CA PRO A 64 6.62 -7.05 -25.35
C PRO A 64 6.60 -6.37 -26.72
N ALA A 65 5.46 -5.80 -27.13
CA ALA A 65 5.32 -5.07 -28.40
C ALA A 65 6.07 -3.73 -28.40
N PHE A 66 6.31 -3.12 -27.23
CA PHE A 66 6.95 -1.81 -27.13
C PHE A 66 8.38 -1.96 -26.59
N LYS A 67 9.36 -1.35 -27.29
CA LYS A 67 10.77 -1.30 -26.85
C LYS A 67 11.05 -0.15 -25.86
N VAL A 68 10.01 0.54 -25.42
CA VAL A 68 10.07 1.66 -24.47
C VAL A 68 9.16 1.34 -23.28
N PRO A 69 9.46 1.86 -22.08
CA PRO A 69 8.57 1.70 -20.93
C PRO A 69 7.18 2.25 -21.23
N VAL A 70 6.15 1.48 -20.90
CA VAL A 70 4.74 1.91 -20.94
C VAL A 70 4.25 1.88 -19.50
N TYR A 71 3.83 3.04 -19.01
CA TYR A 71 3.40 3.28 -17.63
C TYR A 71 1.99 3.87 -17.58
#